data_AF-A0A967WPR4-F1
#
_entry.id   AF-A0A967WPR4-F1
#
_cell.length_a   1.000
_cell.length_b   1.000
_cell.length_c   1.000
_cell.angle_alpha   90.00
_cell.angle_beta   90.00
_cell.angle_gamma   90.00
#
_symmetry.space_group_name_H-M   'P 1'
#
loop_
_entity.id
_entity.type
_entity.pdbx_description
1 polymer ?
#
loop_
_entity_poly.entity_id
_entity_poly.type
_entity_poly.pdbx_seq_one_letter_code
_entity_poly.pdbx_strand_id
1 'polypeptide(L)'
;MIALLAAAVSVAGIIGGISLYQTEEMLLLKVPTDLFTLIFAVPVLLASIWLARRGKLLGLLCWPAPLLYMLYIYLANAIGVPLGVLFLAYVAIAALSAYTLIGLVACIDAEAVRQRLAGAVPERAAGAILVVLSVLFSLMNLAYVVTALTSPMAAHPPEMPVWIVDFVVLAPAWILGGLLLWRRNALGYVAGAALLLMG
;
A
#
# COMPACT_ATOMS: atom_id res chain seq x y z
N MET A 1 -12.92 -9.60 -6.58
CA MET A 1 -13.47 -8.26 -6.90
C MET A 1 -12.38 -7.21 -6.99
N ILE A 2 -11.64 -6.92 -5.90
CA ILE A 2 -10.52 -5.94 -5.90
C ILE A 2 -9.54 -6.15 -7.07
N ALA A 3 -9.02 -7.37 -7.23
CA ALA A 3 -8.10 -7.70 -8.33
C ALA A 3 -8.66 -7.43 -9.73
N LEU A 4 -9.95 -7.70 -9.95
CA LEU A 4 -10.61 -7.49 -11.25
C LEU A 4 -10.80 -6.01 -11.53
N LEU A 5 -11.25 -5.25 -10.51
CA LEU A 5 -11.40 -3.80 -10.61
C LEU A 5 -10.05 -3.12 -10.85
N ALA A 6 -9.02 -3.50 -10.09
CA ALA A 6 -7.67 -2.97 -10.24
C ALA A 6 -7.11 -3.26 -11.65
N ALA A 7 -7.24 -4.50 -12.13
CA ALA A 7 -6.83 -4.87 -13.48
C ALA A 7 -7.60 -4.08 -14.56
N ALA A 8 -8.91 -3.96 -14.43
CA ALA A 8 -9.73 -3.20 -15.39
C ALA A 8 -9.35 -1.71 -15.42
N VAL A 9 -9.13 -1.11 -14.25
CA VAL A 9 -8.72 0.29 -14.12
C VAL A 9 -7.32 0.52 -14.70
N SER A 10 -6.35 -0.35 -14.41
CA SER A 10 -5.00 -0.21 -14.94
C SER A 10 -4.94 -0.46 -16.46
N VAL A 11 -5.71 -1.42 -16.98
CA VAL A 11 -5.84 -1.62 -18.43
C VAL A 11 -6.51 -0.41 -19.08
N ALA A 12 -7.57 0.14 -18.48
CA ALA A 12 -8.22 1.34 -18.97
C ALA A 12 -7.27 2.54 -18.98
N GLY A 13 -6.48 2.74 -17.92
CA GLY A 13 -5.47 3.79 -17.83
C GLY A 13 -4.39 3.68 -18.92
N ILE A 14 -3.88 2.46 -19.17
CA ILE A 14 -2.87 2.22 -20.21
C ILE A 14 -3.43 2.45 -21.62
N ILE A 15 -4.66 1.97 -21.91
CA ILE A 15 -5.28 2.08 -23.24
C ILE A 15 -5.77 3.51 -23.50
N GLY A 16 -6.39 4.14 -22.50
CA GLY A 16 -6.96 5.48 -22.63
C GLY A 16 -5.92 6.59 -22.60
N GLY A 17 -4.76 6.36 -21.99
CA GLY A 17 -3.62 7.27 -22.02
C GLY A 17 -4.00 8.71 -21.65
N ILE A 18 -3.66 9.66 -22.53
CA ILE A 18 -3.89 11.10 -22.32
C ILE A 18 -5.38 11.43 -22.12
N SER A 19 -6.29 10.67 -22.73
CA SER A 19 -7.74 10.95 -22.59
C SER A 19 -8.26 10.76 -21.15
N LEU A 20 -7.60 9.91 -20.36
CA LEU A 20 -7.96 9.64 -18.97
C LEU A 20 -7.06 10.38 -17.99
N TYR A 21 -5.76 10.48 -18.29
CA TYR A 21 -4.78 11.15 -17.42
C TYR A 21 -4.63 12.65 -17.69
N GLN A 22 -5.29 13.19 -18.73
CA GLN A 22 -5.41 14.61 -19.10
C GLN A 22 -4.09 15.32 -19.45
N THR A 23 -2.95 14.95 -18.85
CA THR A 23 -1.63 15.54 -19.06
C THR A 23 -0.56 14.47 -19.31
N GLU A 24 0.47 14.82 -20.07
CA GLU A 24 1.60 13.93 -20.36
C GLU A 24 2.43 13.61 -19.12
N GLU A 25 2.62 14.60 -18.22
CA GLU A 25 3.32 14.41 -16.96
C GLU A 25 2.63 13.35 -16.08
N MET A 26 1.30 13.39 -16.00
CA MET A 26 0.57 12.42 -15.19
C MET A 26 0.56 11.03 -15.83
N LEU A 27 0.55 10.96 -17.17
CA LEU A 27 0.69 9.69 -17.88
C LEU A 27 2.04 9.02 -17.57
N LEU A 28 3.14 9.78 -17.61
CA LEU A 28 4.48 9.27 -17.29
C LEU A 28 4.61 8.79 -15.84
N LEU A 29 3.87 9.42 -14.91
CA LEU A 29 3.82 9.00 -13.51
C LEU A 29 2.94 7.75 -13.29
N LYS A 30 1.83 7.62 -14.01
CA LYS A 30 0.80 6.60 -13.71
C LYS A 30 0.94 5.30 -14.50
N VAL A 31 1.40 5.36 -15.76
CA VAL A 31 1.58 4.15 -16.58
C VAL A 31 2.53 3.12 -15.95
N PRO A 32 3.69 3.51 -15.37
CA PRO A 32 4.56 2.57 -14.66
C PRO A 32 3.87 1.92 -13.46
N THR A 33 3.08 2.69 -12.71
CA THR A 33 2.30 2.19 -11.57
C THR A 33 1.22 1.20 -12.00
N ASP A 34 0.50 1.51 -13.08
CA ASP A 34 -0.51 0.62 -13.65
C ASP A 34 0.10 -0.69 -14.14
N LEU A 35 1.27 -0.61 -14.78
CA LEU A 35 2.00 -1.79 -15.25
C LEU A 35 2.47 -2.65 -14.07
N PHE A 36 3.02 -2.02 -13.01
CA PHE A 36 3.39 -2.73 -11.79
C PHE A 36 2.17 -3.40 -11.13
N THR A 37 1.04 -2.70 -11.10
CA THR A 37 -0.22 -3.24 -10.55
C THR A 37 -0.64 -4.50 -11.29
N LEU A 38 -0.53 -4.50 -12.62
CA LEU A 38 -0.94 -5.61 -13.47
C LEU A 38 0.03 -6.81 -13.41
N ILE A 39 1.34 -6.55 -13.39
CA ILE A 39 2.37 -7.59 -13.45
C ILE A 39 2.69 -8.17 -12.07
N PHE A 40 2.65 -7.36 -11.02
CA PHE A 40 3.06 -7.76 -9.68
C PHE A 40 1.91 -7.76 -8.69
N ALA A 41 1.22 -6.64 -8.49
CA ALA A 41 0.26 -6.53 -7.38
C ALA A 41 -0.94 -7.48 -7.54
N VAL A 42 -1.53 -7.57 -8.75
CA VAL A 42 -2.65 -8.46 -9.04
C VAL A 42 -2.23 -9.93 -8.95
N PRO A 43 -1.13 -10.40 -9.59
CA PRO A 43 -0.69 -11.78 -9.46
C PRO A 43 -0.32 -12.18 -8.04
N VAL A 44 0.36 -11.31 -7.28
CA VAL A 44 0.68 -11.57 -5.86
C VAL A 44 -0.60 -11.67 -5.03
N LEU A 45 -1.59 -10.79 -5.25
CA LEU A 45 -2.88 -10.88 -4.55
C LEU A 45 -3.59 -12.21 -4.84
N LEU A 46 -3.65 -12.63 -6.10
CA LEU A 46 -4.27 -13.89 -6.49
C LEU A 46 -3.52 -15.11 -5.93
N ALA A 47 -2.18 -15.09 -5.99
CA ALA A 47 -1.33 -16.13 -5.44
C ALA A 47 -1.52 -16.24 -3.92
N SER A 48 -1.53 -15.13 -3.19
CA SER A 48 -1.76 -15.09 -1.75
C SER A 48 -3.12 -15.65 -1.37
N ILE A 49 -4.19 -15.27 -2.08
CA ILE A 49 -5.55 -15.81 -1.87
C ILE A 49 -5.56 -17.33 -2.10
N TRP A 50 -4.96 -17.79 -3.20
CA TRP A 50 -4.91 -19.21 -3.53
C TRP A 50 -4.15 -20.02 -2.48
N LEU A 51 -3.02 -19.49 -2.01
CA LEU A 51 -2.18 -20.13 -1.01
C LEU A 51 -2.84 -20.13 0.38
N ALA A 52 -3.58 -19.07 0.72
CA ALA A 52 -4.39 -18.98 1.94
C ALA A 52 -5.55 -20.00 1.93
N ARG A 53 -6.22 -20.20 0.78
CA ARG A 53 -7.25 -21.24 0.61
C ARG A 53 -6.71 -22.66 0.79
N ARG A 54 -5.42 -22.87 0.55
CA ARG A 54 -4.72 -24.15 0.80
C ARG A 54 -4.24 -24.29 2.26
N GLY A 55 -4.61 -23.37 3.15
CA GLY A 55 -4.22 -23.38 4.56
C GLY A 55 -2.74 -23.06 4.80
N LYS A 56 -2.01 -22.54 3.80
CA LYS A 56 -0.60 -22.19 3.98
C LYS A 56 -0.47 -20.82 4.66
N LEU A 57 0.36 -20.78 5.71
CA LEU A 57 0.62 -19.57 6.48
C LEU A 57 1.16 -18.42 5.62
N LEU A 58 2.05 -18.74 4.67
CA LEU A 58 2.63 -17.75 3.75
C LEU A 58 1.56 -17.01 2.95
N GLY A 59 0.48 -17.69 2.55
CA GLY A 59 -0.63 -17.06 1.84
C GLY A 59 -1.36 -16.05 2.70
N LEU A 60 -1.59 -16.38 3.97
CA LEU A 60 -2.23 -15.49 4.94
C LEU A 60 -1.35 -14.28 5.30
N LEU A 61 -0.04 -14.47 5.38
CA LEU A 61 0.94 -13.40 5.70
C LEU A 61 1.23 -12.48 4.53
N CYS A 62 1.22 -12.99 3.30
CA CYS A 62 1.48 -12.21 2.09
C CYS A 62 0.22 -11.52 1.52
N TRP A 63 -0.98 -11.88 1.98
CA TRP A 63 -2.23 -11.28 1.49
C TRP A 63 -2.44 -9.81 1.89
N PRO A 64 -2.08 -9.35 3.11
CA PRO A 64 -2.27 -7.95 3.49
C PRO A 64 -1.36 -6.99 2.70
N ALA A 65 -0.19 -7.43 2.20
CA ALA A 65 0.75 -6.59 1.43
C ALA A 65 0.14 -5.99 0.15
N PRO A 66 -0.35 -6.79 -0.82
CA PRO A 66 -0.97 -6.24 -2.03
C PRO A 66 -2.25 -5.47 -1.71
N LEU A 67 -3.00 -5.79 -0.65
CA LEU A 67 -4.16 -4.99 -0.24
C LEU A 67 -3.74 -3.59 0.24
N LEU A 68 -2.67 -3.50 1.03
CA LEU A 68 -2.12 -2.23 1.49
C LEU A 68 -1.57 -1.42 0.30
N TYR A 69 -0.89 -2.06 -0.65
CA TYR A 69 -0.47 -1.43 -1.90
C TYR A 69 -1.64 -0.87 -2.71
N MET A 70 -2.73 -1.64 -2.88
CA MET A 70 -3.92 -1.17 -3.59
C MET A 70 -4.56 0.02 -2.87
N LEU A 71 -4.69 -0.05 -1.54
CA LEU A 71 -5.18 1.06 -0.74
C LEU A 71 -4.31 2.31 -0.96
N TYR A 72 -2.99 2.16 -0.91
CA TYR A 72 -2.02 3.22 -1.09
C TYR A 72 -2.16 3.92 -2.46
N ILE A 73 -2.05 3.16 -3.55
CA ILE A 73 -2.07 3.71 -4.92
C ILE A 73 -3.43 4.33 -5.25
N TYR A 74 -4.52 3.65 -4.94
CA TYR A 74 -5.84 4.14 -5.33
C TYR A 74 -6.35 5.29 -4.46
N LEU A 75 -5.90 5.39 -3.20
CA LEU A 75 -6.16 6.57 -2.39
C LEU A 75 -5.38 7.78 -2.91
N ALA A 76 -4.10 7.61 -3.28
CA ALA A 76 -3.32 8.69 -3.89
C ALA A 76 -3.94 9.14 -5.22
N ASN A 77 -4.48 8.20 -6.01
CA ASN A 77 -5.20 8.53 -7.24
C ASN A 77 -6.52 9.25 -6.98
N ALA A 78 -7.29 8.85 -5.97
CA ALA A 78 -8.55 9.53 -5.62
C ALA A 78 -8.33 10.98 -5.15
N ILE A 79 -7.16 11.29 -4.57
CA ILE A 79 -6.79 12.64 -4.13
C ILE A 79 -6.16 13.45 -5.28
N GLY A 80 -5.34 12.80 -6.11
CA GLY A 80 -4.48 13.46 -7.08
C GLY A 80 -4.96 13.54 -8.51
N VAL A 81 -5.75 12.57 -8.96
CA VAL A 81 -6.26 12.53 -10.33
C VAL A 81 -7.53 13.41 -10.37
N PRO A 82 -7.64 14.35 -11.34
CA PRO A 82 -8.86 15.14 -11.51
C PRO A 82 -10.11 14.27 -11.63
N LEU A 83 -11.25 14.81 -11.20
CA LEU A 83 -12.51 14.09 -11.20
C LEU A 83 -12.85 13.57 -12.61
N GLY A 84 -12.87 12.25 -12.76
CA GLY A 84 -13.14 11.57 -14.02
C GLY A 84 -13.92 10.27 -13.82
N VAL A 85 -14.18 9.56 -14.92
CA VAL A 85 -14.99 8.32 -14.91
C VAL A 85 -14.40 7.24 -14.00
N LEU A 86 -13.07 7.23 -13.81
CA LEU A 86 -12.37 6.27 -12.95
C LEU A 86 -12.41 6.64 -11.46
N PHE A 87 -12.86 7.84 -11.09
CA PHE A 87 -12.84 8.30 -9.69
C PHE A 87 -13.59 7.35 -8.75
N LEU A 88 -14.81 6.96 -9.12
CA LEU A 88 -15.61 6.01 -8.33
C LEU A 88 -14.92 4.65 -8.20
N ALA A 89 -14.19 4.21 -9.23
CA ALA A 89 -13.44 2.97 -9.18
C ALA A 89 -12.24 3.07 -8.23
N TYR A 90 -11.51 4.19 -8.23
CA TYR A 90 -10.43 4.45 -7.28
C TYR A 90 -10.94 4.40 -5.83
N VAL A 91 -12.04 5.11 -5.55
CA VAL A 91 -12.67 5.11 -4.21
C VAL A 91 -13.15 3.72 -3.81
N ALA A 92 -13.81 3.00 -4.72
CA ALA A 92 -14.29 1.64 -4.46
C ALA A 92 -13.13 0.68 -4.16
N ILE A 93 -12.06 0.71 -4.94
CA ILE A 93 -10.89 -0.15 -4.72
C ILE A 93 -10.22 0.18 -3.40
N ALA A 94 -10.02 1.47 -3.09
CA ALA A 94 -9.43 1.91 -1.83
C ALA A 94 -10.28 1.45 -0.63
N ALA A 95 -11.59 1.71 -0.64
CA ALA A 95 -12.50 1.31 0.43
C ALA A 95 -12.53 -0.21 0.61
N LEU A 96 -12.71 -0.97 -0.47
CA LEU A 96 -12.71 -2.44 -0.40
C LEU A 96 -11.39 -2.98 0.13
N SER A 97 -10.26 -2.39 -0.27
CA SER A 97 -8.93 -2.80 0.20
C SER A 97 -8.78 -2.53 1.70
N ALA A 98 -9.19 -1.36 2.18
CA ALA A 98 -9.16 -1.02 3.61
C ALA A 98 -10.05 -1.96 4.45
N TYR A 99 -11.31 -2.15 4.06
CA TYR A 99 -12.23 -3.03 4.79
C TYR A 99 -11.81 -4.50 4.74
N THR A 100 -11.27 -4.95 3.60
CA THR A 100 -10.73 -6.32 3.49
C THR A 100 -9.48 -6.47 4.36
N LEU A 101 -8.61 -5.46 4.43
CA LEU A 101 -7.42 -5.48 5.29
C LEU A 101 -7.82 -5.58 6.77
N ILE A 102 -8.77 -4.75 7.22
CA ILE A 102 -9.30 -4.77 8.59
C ILE A 102 -9.93 -6.14 8.90
N GLY A 103 -10.81 -6.63 8.02
CA GLY A 103 -11.46 -7.92 8.20
C GLY A 103 -10.47 -9.09 8.21
N LEU A 104 -9.45 -9.05 7.35
CA LEU A 104 -8.40 -10.07 7.28
C LEU A 104 -7.57 -10.08 8.56
N VAL A 105 -7.10 -8.93 9.03
CA VAL A 105 -6.35 -8.81 10.29
C VAL A 105 -7.19 -9.25 11.49
N ALA A 106 -8.49 -8.95 11.49
CA ALA A 106 -9.41 -9.37 12.55
C ALA A 106 -9.71 -10.88 12.55
N CYS A 107 -9.65 -11.54 11.38
CA CYS A 107 -9.92 -12.98 11.27
C CYS A 107 -8.68 -13.86 11.46
N ILE A 108 -7.48 -13.31 11.30
CA ILE A 108 -6.25 -14.09 11.48
C ILE A 108 -6.03 -14.34 12.97
N ASP A 109 -5.85 -15.62 13.33
CA ASP A 109 -5.39 -16.00 14.66
C ASP A 109 -3.92 -15.57 14.84
N ALA A 110 -3.76 -14.37 15.37
CA ALA A 110 -2.48 -13.73 15.56
C ALA A 110 -1.58 -14.54 16.53
N GLU A 111 -2.15 -15.25 17.49
CA GLU A 111 -1.39 -16.02 18.46
C GLU A 111 -0.87 -17.33 17.83
N ALA A 112 -1.67 -17.99 17.00
CA ALA A 112 -1.21 -19.12 16.20
C ALA A 112 -0.07 -18.73 15.23
N VAL A 113 -0.15 -17.54 14.62
CA VAL A 113 0.92 -17.01 13.76
C VAL A 113 2.18 -16.73 14.56
N ARG A 114 2.06 -16.07 15.72
CA ARG A 114 3.17 -15.81 16.64
C ARG A 114 3.85 -17.10 17.08
N GLN A 115 3.11 -18.12 17.50
CA GLN A 115 3.68 -19.40 17.93
C GLN A 115 4.54 -20.08 16.85
N ARG A 116 4.18 -19.90 15.57
CA ARG A 116 4.92 -20.48 14.44
C ARG A 116 6.15 -19.66 14.02
N LEU A 117 6.14 -18.35 14.25
CA LEU A 117 7.19 -17.43 13.78
C LEU A 117 8.12 -16.94 14.89
N ALA A 118 7.71 -17.03 16.16
CA ALA A 118 8.51 -16.62 17.31
C ALA A 118 9.82 -17.40 17.34
N GLY A 119 10.95 -16.69 17.39
CA GLY A 119 12.29 -17.29 17.37
C GLY A 119 12.78 -17.76 15.99
N ALA A 120 11.92 -17.84 14.98
CA ALA A 120 12.31 -18.14 13.60
C ALA A 120 12.66 -16.88 12.79
N VAL A 121 12.14 -15.71 13.21
CA VAL A 121 12.31 -14.43 12.52
C VAL A 121 12.99 -13.42 13.45
N PRO A 122 13.91 -12.58 12.97
CA PRO A 122 14.56 -11.56 13.80
C PRO A 122 13.59 -10.39 14.09
N GLU A 123 12.69 -10.56 15.06
CA GLU A 123 11.54 -9.65 15.28
C GLU A 123 11.96 -8.21 15.56
N ARG A 124 13.00 -8.02 16.37
CA ARG A 124 13.52 -6.68 16.69
C ARG A 124 14.20 -6.02 15.50
N ALA A 125 14.91 -6.78 14.66
CA ALA A 125 15.56 -6.24 13.47
C ALA A 125 14.50 -5.83 12.44
N ALA A 126 13.52 -6.69 12.18
CA ALA A 126 12.38 -6.41 11.32
C ALA A 126 11.59 -5.18 11.82
N GLY A 127 11.32 -5.09 13.13
CA GLY A 127 10.65 -3.94 13.71
C GLY A 127 11.46 -2.66 13.61
N ALA A 128 12.78 -2.73 13.83
CA ALA A 128 13.68 -1.60 13.67
C ALA A 128 13.74 -1.12 12.23
N ILE A 129 13.81 -2.02 11.25
CA ILE A 129 13.82 -1.69 9.82
C ILE A 129 12.55 -0.92 9.47
N LEU A 130 11.36 -1.40 9.86
CA LEU A 130 10.10 -0.71 9.59
C LEU A 130 10.06 0.70 10.17
N VAL A 131 10.51 0.87 11.42
CA VAL A 131 10.55 2.19 12.07
C VAL A 131 11.56 3.11 11.39
N VAL A 132 12.76 2.61 11.07
CA VAL A 132 13.81 3.39 10.40
C VAL A 132 13.35 3.82 9.01
N LEU A 133 12.80 2.91 8.22
CA LEU A 133 12.25 3.23 6.90
C LEU A 133 11.14 4.27 7.02
N SER A 134 10.23 4.14 7.98
CA SER A 134 9.18 5.13 8.21
C SER A 134 9.72 6.50 8.55
N VAL A 135 10.73 6.59 9.42
CA VAL A 135 11.35 7.87 9.77
C VAL A 135 12.06 8.47 8.55
N LEU A 136 12.81 7.68 7.79
CA LEU A 136 13.53 8.16 6.61
C LEU A 136 12.56 8.70 5.54
N PHE A 137 11.52 7.95 5.20
CA PHE A 137 10.51 8.39 4.23
C PHE A 137 9.74 9.62 4.72
N SER A 138 9.39 9.65 6.02
CA SER A 138 8.70 10.81 6.60
C SER A 138 9.56 12.08 6.55
N LEU A 139 10.86 11.96 6.83
CA LEU A 139 11.80 13.09 6.74
C LEU A 139 12.01 13.55 5.30
N MET A 140 12.12 12.60 4.36
CA MET A 140 12.21 12.90 2.93
C MET A 140 10.98 13.68 2.46
N ASN A 141 9.78 13.20 2.79
CA ASN A 141 8.53 13.86 2.45
C ASN A 141 8.38 15.22 3.13
N LEU A 142 8.83 15.35 4.37
CA LEU A 142 8.85 16.64 5.07
C LEU A 142 9.74 17.65 4.35
N ALA A 143 10.90 17.22 3.83
CA ALA A 143 11.76 18.09 3.04
C ALA A 143 11.05 18.58 1.77
N TYR A 144 10.38 17.68 1.04
CA TYR A 144 9.58 18.06 -0.13
C TYR A 144 8.47 19.06 0.21
N VAL A 145 7.74 18.85 1.31
CA VAL A 145 6.71 19.78 1.79
C VAL A 145 7.31 21.14 2.13
N VAL A 146 8.43 21.19 2.84
CA VAL A 146 9.11 22.45 3.20
C VAL A 146 9.60 23.20 1.95
N THR A 147 10.15 22.48 0.97
CA THR A 147 10.55 23.07 -0.32
C THR A 147 9.36 23.62 -1.08
N ALA A 148 8.24 22.89 -1.11
CA ALA A 148 7.00 23.34 -1.76
C ALA A 148 6.43 24.60 -1.09
N LEU A 149 6.49 24.70 0.25
CA LEU A 149 6.01 25.87 0.99
C LEU A 149 6.88 27.13 0.80
N THR A 150 8.16 26.95 0.50
CA THR A 150 9.10 28.07 0.30
C THR A 150 9.23 28.50 -1.17
N SER A 151 8.70 27.70 -2.12
CA SER A 151 8.65 28.05 -3.54
C SER A 151 7.29 28.63 -3.94
N PRO A 152 7.22 29.86 -4.48
CA PRO A 152 5.96 30.52 -4.85
C PRO A 152 5.25 29.94 -6.10
N MET A 153 5.78 28.88 -6.73
CA MET A 153 5.35 28.42 -8.06
C MET A 153 4.42 27.20 -8.11
N ALA A 154 4.12 26.52 -7.00
CA ALA A 154 3.25 25.33 -7.06
C ALA A 154 2.24 25.32 -5.90
N ALA A 155 1.04 25.84 -6.15
CA ALA A 155 -0.08 25.70 -5.22
C ALA A 155 -0.47 24.22 -4.99
N HIS A 156 -0.20 23.35 -5.98
CA HIS A 156 -0.49 21.91 -5.94
C HIS A 156 0.57 21.10 -6.71
N PRO A 157 1.66 20.66 -6.05
CA PRO A 157 2.63 19.76 -6.66
C PRO A 157 1.98 18.42 -7.06
N PRO A 158 2.36 17.80 -8.20
CA PRO A 158 1.80 16.52 -8.65
C PRO A 158 2.08 15.37 -7.67
N GLU A 159 3.10 15.50 -6.82
CA GLU A 159 3.47 14.54 -5.78
C GLU A 159 2.72 14.71 -4.46
N MET A 160 2.03 15.85 -4.26
CA MET A 160 1.28 16.15 -3.03
C MET A 160 0.34 15.01 -2.58
N PRO A 161 -0.41 14.33 -3.48
CA PRO A 161 -1.27 13.21 -3.11
C PRO A 161 -0.49 12.03 -2.49
N VAL A 162 0.73 11.79 -2.97
CA VAL A 162 1.61 10.72 -2.48
C VAL A 162 2.07 11.05 -1.05
N TRP A 163 2.52 12.28 -0.81
CA TRP A 163 2.95 12.71 0.52
C TRP A 163 1.81 12.62 1.54
N ILE A 164 0.58 12.99 1.16
CA ILE A 164 -0.59 12.87 2.03
C ILE A 164 -0.80 11.41 2.44
N VAL A 165 -0.80 10.49 1.48
CA VAL A 165 -1.01 9.06 1.76
C VAL A 165 0.14 8.47 2.57
N ASP A 166 1.37 8.90 2.31
CA ASP A 166 2.54 8.48 3.10
C ASP A 166 2.39 8.85 4.57
N PHE A 167 1.98 10.09 4.88
CA PHE A 167 1.79 10.54 6.25
C PHE A 167 0.55 9.94 6.93
N VAL A 168 -0.53 9.74 6.18
CA VAL A 168 -1.82 9.28 6.74
C VAL A 168 -1.90 7.76 6.88
N VAL A 169 -1.28 7.02 5.96
CA VAL A 169 -1.42 5.57 5.87
C VAL A 169 -0.09 4.87 6.10
N LEU A 170 0.93 5.17 5.28
CA LEU A 170 2.15 4.36 5.24
C LEU A 170 2.99 4.49 6.52
N ALA A 171 3.30 5.72 6.91
CA ALA A 171 4.10 6.01 8.10
C ALA A 171 3.47 5.44 9.38
N PRO A 172 2.20 5.71 9.71
CA PRO A 172 1.59 5.14 10.91
C PRO A 172 1.50 3.61 10.84
N ALA A 173 1.23 3.02 9.67
CA ALA A 173 1.22 1.56 9.52
C ALA A 173 2.60 0.94 9.80
N TRP A 174 3.68 1.51 9.25
CA TRP A 174 5.05 1.04 9.51
C TRP A 174 5.51 1.26 10.95
N ILE A 175 5.19 2.41 11.57
CA ILE A 175 5.54 2.68 12.97
C ILE A 175 4.80 1.72 13.89
N LEU A 176 3.48 1.58 13.73
CA LEU A 176 2.67 0.70 14.57
C LEU A 176 3.07 -0.76 14.38
N GLY A 177 3.22 -1.21 13.13
CA GLY A 177 3.65 -2.57 12.83
C GLY A 177 5.05 -2.87 13.36
N GLY A 178 5.99 -1.94 13.17
CA GLY A 178 7.35 -2.06 13.68
C GLY A 178 7.41 -2.09 15.21
N LEU A 179 6.65 -1.24 15.89
CA LEU A 179 6.58 -1.21 17.35
C LEU A 179 5.91 -2.47 17.92
N LEU A 180 4.82 -2.94 17.28
CA LEU A 180 4.16 -4.19 17.67
C LEU A 180 5.07 -5.40 17.50
N LEU A 181 5.85 -5.45 16.41
CA LEU A 181 6.81 -6.52 16.17
C LEU A 181 7.99 -6.46 17.13
N TRP A 182 8.50 -5.25 17.44
CA TRP A 182 9.53 -5.04 18.46
C TRP A 182 9.08 -5.54 19.84
N ARG A 183 7.82 -5.28 20.19
CA ARG A 183 7.17 -5.77 21.43
C ARG A 183 6.81 -7.25 21.38
N ARG A 184 7.11 -7.96 20.27
CA ARG A 184 6.76 -9.38 20.04
C ARG A 184 5.27 -9.64 20.20
N ASN A 185 4.44 -8.66 19.87
CA ASN A 185 2.99 -8.78 19.94
C ASN A 185 2.47 -9.57 18.73
N ALA A 186 1.43 -10.38 18.94
CA ALA A 186 0.82 -11.26 17.96
C ALA A 186 0.43 -10.51 16.67
N LEU A 187 -0.20 -9.33 16.79
CA LEU A 187 -0.57 -8.49 15.64
C LEU A 187 0.64 -7.97 14.85
N GLY A 188 1.79 -7.80 15.50
CA GLY A 188 3.04 -7.41 14.85
C GLY A 188 3.55 -8.47 13.88
N TYR A 189 3.36 -9.76 14.19
CA TYR A 189 3.74 -10.85 13.28
C TYR A 189 2.84 -10.91 12.05
N VAL A 190 1.54 -10.61 12.20
CA VAL A 190 0.57 -10.59 11.10
C VAL A 190 0.82 -9.40 10.18
N ALA A 191 0.96 -8.20 10.75
CA ALA A 191 1.18 -6.97 9.98
C ALA A 191 2.62 -6.86 9.45
N GLY A 192 3.61 -7.34 10.20
CA GLY A 192 5.03 -7.16 9.90
C GLY A 192 5.45 -7.75 8.56
N ALA A 193 4.97 -8.95 8.22
CA ALA A 193 5.26 -9.56 6.92
C ALA A 193 4.72 -8.72 5.77
N ALA A 194 3.51 -8.18 5.91
CA ALA A 194 2.89 -7.36 4.89
C ALA A 194 3.60 -6.01 4.72
N LEU A 195 3.98 -5.37 5.83
CA LEU A 195 4.65 -4.07 5.84
C LEU A 195 6.08 -4.17 5.30
N LEU A 196 6.80 -5.25 5.60
CA LEU A 196 8.14 -5.51 5.07
C LEU A 196 8.14 -5.86 3.58
N LEU A 197 7.07 -6.48 3.08
CA LEU A 197 6.93 -6.73 1.64
C LEU A 197 6.61 -5.47 0.86
N MET A 198 6.10 -4.43 1.53
CA MET A 198 5.74 -3.17 0.90
C MET A 198 6.88 -2.14 0.94
N GLY A 199 7.74 -2.16 1.98
CA GLY A 199 8.89 -1.27 2.11
C GLY A 199 10.10 -1.73 1.33
#